data_AF-A0A225E1Q3-F1
#
_entry.id   AF-A0A225E1Q3-F1
#
_cell.length_a   1.000
_cell.length_b   1.000
_cell.length_c   1.000
_cell.angle_alpha   90.00
_cell.angle_beta   90.00
_cell.angle_gamma   90.00
#
_symmetry.space_group_name_H-M   'P 1'
#
loop_
_entity.id
_entity.type
_entity.pdbx_description
1 polymer ?
#
loop_
_entity_poly.entity_id
_entity_poly.type
_entity_poly.pdbx_seq_one_letter_code
_entity_poly.pdbx_strand_id
1 'polypeptide(L)' 'MFSSREVAWFINQTFEPAWESLRPAPLVTIDFGNGLTVKRTLQGNIATYVCSAEGVVYDVLPGIYTQALTPWR' A
#
# COMPACT_ATOMS: atom_id res chain seq x y z
N MET A 1 -9.23 -2.43 -0.18
CA MET A 1 -7.93 -2.70 0.47
C MET A 1 -7.94 -4.03 1.25
N PHE A 2 -9.03 -4.38 1.95
CA PHE A 2 -9.11 -5.60 2.75
C PHE A 2 -9.88 -6.72 2.05
N SER A 3 -9.38 -7.96 2.13
CA SER A 3 -9.98 -9.15 1.51
C SER A 3 -11.11 -9.75 2.34
N SER A 4 -11.10 -9.56 3.67
CA SER A 4 -12.20 -9.96 4.54
C SER A 4 -13.41 -9.08 4.29
N ARG A 5 -14.54 -9.71 3.96
CA ARG A 5 -15.80 -9.01 3.66
C ARG A 5 -16.33 -8.24 4.86
N GLU A 6 -16.26 -8.83 6.06
CA GLU A 6 -16.71 -8.20 7.30
C GLU A 6 -15.90 -6.94 7.60
N VAL A 7 -14.58 -7.05 7.54
CA VAL A 7 -13.65 -5.93 7.76
C VAL A 7 -13.87 -4.84 6.72
N ALA A 8 -13.97 -5.20 5.44
CA ALA A 8 -14.21 -4.25 4.36
C ALA A 8 -15.55 -3.51 4.54
N TRP A 9 -16.61 -4.23 4.94
CA TRP A 9 -17.90 -3.63 5.21
C TRP A 9 -17.83 -2.63 6.36
N PHE A 10 -17.25 -3.01 7.49
CA PHE A 10 -17.12 -2.13 8.66
C PHE A 10 -16.36 -0.85 8.33
N ILE A 11 -15.19 -0.97 7.69
CA ILE A 11 -14.33 0.18 7.35
C ILE A 11 -15.06 1.14 6.42
N ASN A 12 -15.71 0.63 5.38
CA ASN A 12 -16.44 1.47 4.42
C ASN A 12 -17.65 2.19 5.02
N GLN A 13 -18.16 1.76 6.19
CA GLN A 13 -19.27 2.42 6.87
C GLN A 13 -18.82 3.41 7.94
N THR A 14 -17.58 3.30 8.43
CA THR A 14 -17.12 4.00 9.64
C THR A 14 -15.95 4.94 9.42
N PHE A 15 -15.25 4.82 8.28
CA PHE A 15 -14.09 5.65 7.97
C PHE A 15 -14.23 6.31 6.59
N GLU A 16 -13.64 7.50 6.47
CA GLU A 16 -13.44 8.16 5.18
C GLU A 16 -12.05 7.78 4.64
N PRO A 17 -11.94 7.17 3.46
CA PRO A 17 -10.65 6.81 2.89
C PRO A 17 -9.89 8.04 2.38
N ALA A 18 -8.74 8.32 2.97
CA ALA A 18 -7.79 9.32 2.50
C ALA A 18 -6.51 8.66 1.97
N TRP A 19 -5.94 9.22 0.91
CA TRP A 19 -4.69 8.76 0.29
C TRP A 19 -3.71 9.90 0.12
N GLU A 20 -2.47 9.65 0.52
CA GLU A 20 -1.35 10.56 0.29
C GLU A 20 -0.12 9.81 -0.18
N SER A 21 0.68 10.47 -1.01
CA SER A 21 1.98 9.96 -1.43
C SER A 21 3.07 10.62 -0.59
N LEU A 22 3.72 9.84 0.26
CA LEU A 22 4.78 10.34 1.15
C LEU A 22 6.11 10.61 0.43
N ARG A 23 6.33 9.95 -0.72
CA ARG A 23 7.52 10.11 -1.56
C ARG A 23 7.23 9.70 -3.00
N PRO A 24 8.03 10.17 -3.99
CA PRO A 24 7.94 9.65 -5.34
C PRO A 24 8.03 8.11 -5.39
N ALA A 25 7.11 7.49 -6.12
CA ALA A 25 7.06 6.04 -6.29
C ALA A 25 8.31 5.55 -7.04
N PRO A 26 8.85 4.35 -6.72
CA PRO A 26 9.94 3.76 -7.48
C PRO A 26 9.56 3.62 -8.96
N LEU A 27 10.51 3.95 -9.84
CA LEU A 27 10.36 3.80 -11.28
C LEU A 27 11.08 2.53 -11.72
N VAL A 28 10.39 1.72 -12.54
CA VAL A 28 10.98 0.59 -13.24
C VAL A 28 10.93 0.85 -14.73
N THR A 29 12.03 0.51 -15.38
CA THR A 29 12.12 0.43 -16.83
C THR A 29 12.22 -1.04 -17.21
N ILE A 30 11.30 -1.50 -18.06
CA ILE A 30 11.31 -2.85 -18.63
C ILE A 30 11.77 -2.70 -20.07
N ASP A 31 12.85 -3.37 -20.41
CA ASP A 31 13.34 -3.49 -21.77
C ASP A 31 12.82 -4.81 -22.38
N PHE A 32 12.10 -4.70 -23.50
CA PHE A 32 11.57 -5.85 -24.24
C PHE A 32 12.46 -6.23 -25.44
N GLY A 33 13.56 -5.51 -25.68
CA GLY A 33 14.37 -5.61 -26.88
C GLY A 33 13.80 -4.83 -28.06
N ASN A 34 14.53 -4.81 -29.18
CA ASN A 34 14.12 -4.13 -30.43
C ASN A 34 13.75 -2.65 -30.27
N GLY A 35 14.33 -1.96 -29.28
CA GLY A 35 14.04 -0.56 -28.97
C GLY A 35 12.72 -0.33 -28.22
N LEU A 36 11.99 -1.39 -27.84
CA LEU A 36 10.77 -1.29 -27.06
C LEU A 36 11.09 -1.26 -25.56
N THR A 37 10.82 -0.12 -24.93
CA THR A 37 10.97 0.05 -23.49
C THR A 37 9.66 0.55 -22.88
N VAL A 38 9.39 0.15 -21.63
CA VAL A 38 8.27 0.66 -20.85
C VAL A 38 8.79 1.18 -19.52
N LYS A 39 8.54 2.46 -19.25
CA LYS A 39 8.84 3.10 -17.96
C LYS A 39 7.55 3.31 -17.19
N ARG A 40 7.46 2.76 -15.97
CA ARG A 40 6.27 2.84 -15.12
C ARG A 40 6.62 2.80 -13.64
N THR A 41 5.69 3.24 -12.79
CA THR A 41 5.85 3.14 -11.33
C THR A 41 5.62 1.70 -10.87
N LEU A 42 6.30 1.31 -9.80
CA LEU A 42 5.93 0.12 -9.04
C LEU A 42 4.94 0.50 -7.94
N GLN A 43 4.04 -0.43 -7.61
CA GLN A 43 3.28 -0.37 -6.36
C GLN A 43 4.30 -0.36 -5.20
N GLY A 44 4.26 0.69 -4.40
CA GLY A 44 5.15 0.87 -3.26
C GLY A 44 4.64 0.18 -2.00
N ASN A 45 5.41 0.29 -0.93
CA ASN A 45 4.94 -0.04 0.41
C ASN A 45 3.87 0.97 0.84
N ILE A 46 2.86 0.45 1.54
CA ILE A 46 1.75 1.24 2.06
C ILE A 46 1.70 1.01 3.57
N ALA A 47 1.51 2.09 4.32
CA ALA A 47 1.12 2.05 5.73
C ALA A 47 -0.26 2.68 5.84
N THR A 48 -1.21 1.98 6.45
CA THR A 48 -2.55 2.51 6.68
C THR A 48 -2.60 3.13 8.06
N TYR A 49 -2.86 4.43 8.14
CA TYR A 49 -2.98 5.14 9.41
C TYR A 49 -4.44 5.18 9.85
N VAL A 50 -4.67 4.97 11.14
CA VAL A 50 -5.94 5.29 11.80
C VAL A 50 -5.76 6.65 12.45
N CYS A 51 -6.50 7.65 11.98
CA CYS A 51 -6.37 9.03 12.43
C CYS A 51 -7.71 9.70 12.71
N SER A 52 -7.68 10.78 13.52
CA SER A 52 -8.80 11.70 13.69
C SER A 52 -8.98 12.59 12.46
N ALA A 53 -10.12 13.28 12.38
CA ALA A 53 -10.39 14.24 11.30
C ALA A 53 -9.39 15.40 11.26
N GLU A 54 -8.76 15.72 12.39
CA GLU A 54 -7.73 16.76 12.53
C GLU A 54 -6.32 16.25 12.17
N GLY A 55 -6.18 14.98 11.78
CA GLY A 55 -4.91 14.37 11.39
C GLY A 55 -4.09 13.79 12.53
N VAL A 56 -4.67 13.65 13.74
CA VAL A 56 -3.98 12.99 14.86
C VAL A 56 -3.94 11.49 14.61
N VAL A 57 -2.74 10.91 14.47
CA VAL A 57 -2.55 9.47 14.27
C VAL A 57 -2.69 8.72 15.59
N TYR A 58 -3.63 7.78 15.64
CA TYR A 58 -3.84 6.88 16.78
C TYR A 58 -3.06 5.57 16.64
N ASP A 59 -3.03 5.00 15.43
CA ASP A 59 -2.35 3.73 15.16
C ASP A 59 -1.91 3.62 13.68
N VAL A 60 -0.99 2.69 13.40
CA VAL A 60 -0.52 2.37 12.07
C VAL A 60 -0.62 0.87 11.80
N LEU A 61 -1.32 0.52 10.74
CA LEU A 61 -1.48 -0.85 10.26
C LEU A 61 -0.54 -1.06 9.07
N PRO A 62 0.65 -1.68 9.27
CA PRO A 62 1.54 -2.01 8.16
C PRO A 62 0.91 -3.10 7.28
N GLY A 63 1.17 -3.05 5.96
CA GLY A 63 0.70 -4.07 5.04
C GLY A 63 1.21 -5.51 5.32
N ILE A 64 2.27 -5.65 6.14
CA ILE A 64 2.83 -6.92 6.60
C ILE A 64 3.09 -6.82 8.12
N TYR A 65 2.35 -7.60 8.92
CA TYR A 65 2.51 -7.63 10.39
C TYR A 65 3.60 -8.59 10.88
N THR A 66 3.91 -9.62 10.09
CA THR A 66 4.95 -10.60 10.40
C THR A 66 5.64 -11.00 9.11
N GLN A 67 6.97 -10.87 9.07
CA GLN A 67 7.77 -11.56 8.07
C GLN A 67 7.59 -13.06 8.32
N ALA A 68 6.85 -13.77 7.45
CA ALA A 68 7.01 -15.21 7.37
C ALA A 68 8.49 -15.43 7.04
N LEU A 69 9.27 -15.89 8.02
CA LEU A 69 10.63 -16.36 7.79
C LEU A 69 10.52 -17.59 6.90
N THR A 70 10.40 -17.39 5.59
CA THR A 70 10.57 -18.44 4.62
C THR A 70 12.07 -18.51 4.35
N PRO A 71 12.79 -19.54 4.85
CA PRO A 71 14.17 -19.72 4.46
C PRO A 71 14.16 -20.06 2.97
N TRP A 72 14.71 -19.17 2.16
CA TRP A 72 14.98 -19.44 0.75
C TRP A 72 15.82 -20.73 0.67
N ARG A 73 15.27 -21.77 0.02
CA ARG A 73 15.97 -22.98 -0.39
C ARG A 73 16.19 -22.93 -1.89
#